data_AF-A0A075MU30-F1
#
_entry.id   AF-A0A075MU30-F1
#
_cell.length_a   1.000
_cell.length_b   1.000
_cell.length_c   1.000
_cell.angle_alpha   90.00
_cell.angle_beta   90.00
_cell.angle_gamma   90.00
#
_symmetry.space_group_name_H-M   'P 1'
#
loop_
_entity.id
_entity.type
_entity.pdbx_description
1 polymer ?
#
loop_
_entity_poly.entity_id
_entity_poly.type
_entity_poly.pdbx_seq_one_letter_code
_entity_poly.pdbx_strand_id
1 'polypeptide(L)' 'MFASSVDALLYAIRNGRGITDVQANLGYLRNGIKRCCVQVVCKDGAEFHIEAYGEEADALFHEAKKHRKREYLALA' A
#
# COMPACT_ATOMS: atom_id res chain seq x y z
N MET A 1 4.43 -2.24 -17.95
CA MET A 1 5.29 -2.05 -16.76
C MET A 1 4.89 -0.73 -16.11
N PHE A 2 4.73 -0.67 -14.79
CA PHE A 2 4.37 0.58 -14.10
C PHE A 2 5.60 1.50 -13.99
N ALA A 3 5.38 2.81 -13.98
CA ALA A 3 6.47 3.79 -13.88
C ALA A 3 6.97 3.99 -12.44
N SER A 4 6.15 3.67 -11.43
CA SER A 4 6.49 3.68 -10.01
C SER A 4 5.61 2.71 -9.21
N SER A 5 5.99 2.43 -7.98
CA SER A 5 5.16 1.69 -7.03
C SER A 5 3.88 2.43 -6.68
N VAL A 6 3.91 3.77 -6.68
CA VAL A 6 2.73 4.61 -6.48
C VAL A 6 1.74 4.45 -7.64
N ASP A 7 2.22 4.40 -8.87
CA ASP A 7 1.37 4.14 -10.04
C ASP A 7 0.75 2.75 -9.99
N ALA A 8 1.51 1.74 -9.55
CA ALA A 8 1.01 0.39 -9.35
C ALA A 8 -0.10 0.34 -8.28
N LEU A 9 0.09 1.05 -7.17
CA LEU A 9 -0.92 1.19 -6.12
C LEU A 9 -2.19 1.88 -6.64
N LEU A 10 -2.05 3.02 -7.33
CA LEU A 10 -3.20 3.75 -7.89
C LEU A 10 -3.94 2.90 -8.93
N TYR A 11 -3.21 2.10 -9.72
CA TYR A 11 -3.82 1.15 -10.65
C TYR A 11 -4.62 0.08 -9.90
N ALA A 12 -4.06 -0.54 -8.85
CA ALA A 12 -4.75 -1.53 -8.03
C ALA A 12 -6.02 -0.95 -7.39
N ILE A 13 -5.94 0.28 -6.89
CA ILE A 13 -7.09 0.98 -6.28
C ILE A 13 -8.18 1.25 -7.33
N ARG A 14 -7.80 1.75 -8.51
CA ARG A 14 -8.76 2.11 -9.55
C ARG A 14 -9.42 0.91 -10.23
N ASN A 15 -8.68 -0.19 -10.38
CA ASN A 15 -9.12 -1.35 -11.15
C ASN A 15 -9.53 -2.54 -10.28
N GLY A 16 -9.24 -2.52 -8.98
CA GLY A 16 -9.74 -3.50 -8.02
C GLY A 16 -11.27 -3.42 -7.97
N ARG A 17 -11.96 -4.57 -8.14
CA ARG A 17 -13.43 -4.62 -8.16
C ARG A 17 -13.99 -4.45 -6.74
N GLY A 18 -14.00 -3.19 -6.29
CA GLY A 18 -14.43 -2.78 -4.97
C GLY A 18 -13.39 -3.11 -3.90
N ILE A 19 -12.59 -2.12 -3.52
CA ILE A 19 -11.59 -2.28 -2.46
C ILE A 19 -12.29 -2.42 -1.10
N THR A 20 -11.91 -3.43 -0.33
CA THR A 20 -12.35 -3.62 1.05
C THR A 20 -11.37 -3.00 2.02
N ASP A 21 -10.07 -3.18 1.78
CA ASP A 21 -9.00 -2.73 2.67
C ASP A 21 -7.71 -2.38 1.90
N VAL A 22 -6.93 -1.48 2.51
CA VAL A 22 -5.59 -1.09 2.06
C VAL A 22 -4.68 -1.08 3.29
N GLN A 23 -3.82 -2.08 3.39
CA GLN A 23 -2.87 -2.23 4.48
C GLN A 23 -1.49 -1.80 4.00
N ALA A 24 -0.82 -0.96 4.78
CA ALA A 24 0.52 -0.50 4.47
C ALA A 24 1.42 -0.68 5.69
N ASN A 25 2.56 -1.33 5.48
CA ASN A 25 3.60 -1.51 6.49
C ASN A 25 4.90 -0.88 5.99
N LEU A 26 5.54 -0.08 6.85
CA LEU A 26 6.83 0.54 6.59
C LEU A 26 7.84 -0.02 7.59
N GLY A 27 8.99 -0.44 7.10
CA GLY A 27 10.07 -0.94 7.93
C GLY A 27 11.41 -0.86 7.22
N TYR A 28 12.35 -1.66 7.72
CA TYR A 28 13.72 -1.73 7.20
C TYR A 28 14.12 -3.18 7.00
N LEU A 29 14.86 -3.45 5.93
CA LEU A 29 15.57 -4.69 5.72
C LEU A 29 16.76 -4.81 6.69
N ARG A 30 17.30 -6.02 6.83
CA ARG A 30 18.48 -6.29 7.69
C ARG A 30 19.72 -5.45 7.33
N ASN A 31 19.83 -5.04 6.07
CA ASN A 31 20.92 -4.20 5.57
C ASN A 31 20.64 -2.69 5.72
N GLY A 32 19.58 -2.30 6.43
CA GLY A 32 19.23 -0.90 6.68
C GLY A 32 18.45 -0.22 5.54
N ILE A 33 18.18 -0.92 4.43
CA ILE A 33 17.37 -0.36 3.33
C ILE A 33 15.91 -0.29 3.77
N LYS A 34 15.29 0.88 3.64
CA LYS A 34 13.87 1.07 3.91
C LYS A 34 13.03 0.24 2.95
N ARG A 35 11.94 -0.34 3.44
CA ARG A 35 10.98 -1.13 2.67
C ARG A 35 9.57 -0.78 3.06
N CYS A 36 8.70 -0.62 2.08
CA CYS A 36 7.26 -0.57 2.28
C CYS A 36 6.60 -1.74 1.55
N CYS A 37 5.66 -2.39 2.23
CA CYS A 37 4.74 -3.36 1.62
C CYS A 37 3.32 -2.82 1.75
N VAL A 38 2.58 -2.83 0.64
CA VAL A 38 1.17 -2.47 0.59
C VAL A 38 0.38 -3.65 0.06
N GLN A 39 -0.69 -4.00 0.77
CA GLN A 39 -1.67 -5.00 0.37
C GLN A 39 -3.00 -4.30 0.12
N VAL A 40 -3.55 -4.46 -1.08
CA VAL A 40 -4.88 -4.00 -1.46
C VAL A 40 -5.78 -5.22 -1.58
N VAL A 41 -6.83 -5.28 -0.76
CA VAL A 41 -7.79 -6.38 -0.76
C VAL A 41 -9.07 -5.93 -1.46
N CYS A 42 -9.56 -6.73 -2.40
CA CYS A 42 -10.79 -6.47 -3.13
C CYS A 42 -11.95 -7.35 -2.63
N LYS A 43 -13.18 -6.91 -2.90
CA LYS A 43 -14.42 -7.61 -2.53
C LYS A 43 -14.57 -8.98 -3.18
N ASP A 44 -13.98 -9.15 -4.36
CA ASP A 44 -13.99 -10.42 -5.10
C ASP A 44 -12.91 -11.41 -4.60
N GLY A 45 -12.18 -11.05 -3.55
CA GLY A 45 -11.10 -11.85 -2.99
C GLY A 45 -9.75 -11.68 -3.70
N ALA A 46 -9.67 -10.85 -4.74
CA ALA A 46 -8.40 -10.52 -5.37
C ALA A 46 -7.54 -9.65 -4.44
N GLU A 47 -6.23 -9.87 -4.46
CA GLU A 47 -5.27 -9.09 -3.70
C GLU A 47 -4.13 -8.59 -4.58
N PHE A 48 -3.70 -7.36 -4.32
CA PHE A 48 -2.52 -6.77 -4.95
C PHE A 48 -1.48 -6.48 -3.89
N HIS A 49 -0.27 -7.00 -4.08
CA HIS A 49 0.88 -6.72 -3.23
C HIS A 49 1.84 -5.82 -3.99
N ILE A 50 2.09 -4.63 -3.46
CA ILE A 50 3.05 -3.67 -4.00
C ILE A 50 4.15 -3.47 -2.98
N GLU A 51 5.40 -3.56 -3.42
CA GLU A 51 6.56 -3.32 -2.59
C GLU A 51 7.45 -2.23 -3.20
N ALA A 52 8.02 -1.42 -2.32
CA ALA A 52 8.99 -0.40 -2.69
C ALA A 52 10.12 -0.36 -1.66
N TYR A 53 11.29 0.11 -2.10
CA TYR A 53 12.52 0.12 -1.33
C TYR A 53 13.19 1.49 -1.42
N GLY A 54 14.01 1.83 -0.43
CA GLY A 54 14.71 3.11 -0.40
C GLY A 54 13.73 4.29 -0.29
N GLU A 55 13.97 5.36 -1.05
CA GLU A 55 13.13 6.58 -1.03
C GLU A 55 11.69 6.31 -1.51
N GLU A 56 11.53 5.39 -2.46
CA GLU A 56 10.21 5.04 -3.00
C GLU A 56 9.32 4.36 -1.95
N ALA A 57 9.92 3.71 -0.93
CA ALA A 57 9.19 3.13 0.19
C ALA A 57 8.38 4.17 0.98
N ASP A 58 8.94 5.37 1.20
CA ASP A 58 8.22 6.44 1.89
C ASP A 58 7.06 6.97 1.04
N ALA A 59 7.30 7.18 -0.24
CA ALA A 59 6.29 7.67 -1.18
C ALA A 59 5.10 6.70 -1.26
N LEU A 60 5.38 5.41 -1.40
CA LEU A 60 4.37 4.36 -1.41
C LEU A 60 3.55 4.33 -0.12
N PHE A 61 4.23 4.38 1.04
CA PHE A 61 3.57 4.34 2.34
C PHE A 61 2.65 5.55 2.58
N HIS A 62 3.13 6.75 2.24
CA HIS A 62 2.33 7.97 2.37
C HIS A 62 1.11 7.95 1.47
N GLU A 63 1.24 7.47 0.23
CA GLU A 63 0.09 7.37 -0.66
C GLU A 63 -0.89 6.32 -0.15
N ALA A 64 -0.44 5.11 0.21
CA ALA A 64 -1.30 4.05 0.72
C ALA A 64 -2.10 4.47 1.97
N LYS A 65 -1.49 5.26 2.86
CA LYS A 65 -2.18 5.82 4.03
C LYS A 65 -3.36 6.72 3.69
N LYS A 66 -3.38 7.39 2.53
CA LYS A 66 -4.52 8.21 2.10
C LYS A 66 -5.74 7.35 1.74
N HIS A 67 -5.50 6.11 1.34
CA HIS A 67 -6.53 5.17 0.87
C HIS A 67 -6.90 4.11 1.91
N ARG A 68 -6.13 4.01 3.00
CA ARG A 68 -6.52 3.24 4.18
C ARG A 68 -7.81 3.84 4.74
N LYS A 69 -8.90 3.05 4.79
CA LYS A 69 -10.14 3.48 5.44
C LYS A 69 -9.80 3.97 6.84
N ARG A 70 -10.23 5.19 7.18
CA ARG A 70 -10.23 5.71 8.55
C ARG A 70 -11.09 4.78 9.42
N GLU A 71 -10.46 3.80 10.07
CA GLU A 71 -10.88 3.40 11.41
C GLU A 71 -10.14 4.29 12.41
N TYR A 72 -10.57 5.55 12.46
CA TYR A 72 -10.38 6.36 13.65
C TYR A 72 -11.57 6.05 14.53
N LEU A 73 -11.45 5.08 15.45
CA LEU A 73 -12.22 4.91 16.70
C LEU A 73 -11.86 3.55 17.34
N ALA A 74 -10.69 3.47 17.98
CA ALA A 74 -10.43 2.55 19.09
C ALA A 74 -9.09 2.92 19.79
N LEU A 75 -8.99 4.17 20.23
CA LEU A 75 -8.10 4.56 21.33
C LEU A 75 -8.93 5.46 22.23
N ALA A 76 -9.80 4.83 23.03
CA ALA A 76 -10.43 5.39 24.22
C ALA A 76 -10.32 4.31 25.31
#